data_AF-A0A6I3MUK7-F1
#
_entry.id   AF-A0A6I3MUK7-F1
#
_cell.length_a   1.000
_cell.length_b   1.000
_cell.length_c   1.000
_cell.angle_alpha   90.00
_cell.angle_beta   90.00
_cell.angle_gamma   90.00
#
_symmetry.space_group_name_H-M   'P 1'
#
loop_
_entity.id
_entity.type
_entity.pdbx_description
1 polymer ?
#
loop_
_entity_poly.entity_id
_entity_poly.type
_entity_poly.pdbx_seq_one_letter_code
_entity_poly.pdbx_strand_id
1 'polypeptide(L)'
;MSKLFIVSDVFDGVEEDSSAATSFKGVAAMREFQPDWIIGLGRCSAIDTGKIMWIFYEHPDTDFDSLIKPFSVPALRNKAKFITIPSTSEIRTETVSLAIITDRKKTVNYPILSYELTSGISIIDGKISTSIPTHVTSNTALDTLIDLSTGFNARIPTLEYLKEIYNAFYQGIVYSESVVLN
;
A
#
# COMPACT_ATOMS: atom_id res chain seq x y z
N MET A 1 12.68 29.58 0.66
CA MET A 1 12.22 28.21 0.98
C MET A 1 13.12 27.64 2.06
N SER A 2 12.62 27.57 3.29
CA SER A 2 13.30 26.88 4.40
C SER A 2 13.46 25.40 4.04
N LYS A 3 14.69 24.91 3.90
CA LYS A 3 14.96 23.47 3.85
C LYS A 3 14.42 22.87 5.15
N LEU A 4 13.36 22.07 5.07
CA LEU A 4 12.99 21.20 6.17
C LEU A 4 14.15 20.23 6.38
N PHE A 5 14.68 20.17 7.61
CA PHE A 5 15.68 19.18 8.00
C PHE A 5 14.97 17.84 8.21
N ILE A 6 14.72 17.12 7.12
CA ILE A 6 14.27 15.73 7.15
C ILE A 6 15.49 14.86 6.96
N VAL A 7 15.78 14.02 7.94
CA VAL A 7 16.74 12.92 7.80
C VAL A 7 15.98 11.75 7.22
N SER A 8 16.53 11.09 6.19
CA SER A 8 15.88 9.98 5.51
C SER A 8 16.86 8.83 5.31
N ASP A 9 16.36 7.62 5.44
CA ASP A 9 17.05 6.40 5.03
C ASP A 9 16.15 5.59 4.09
N VAL A 10 16.76 4.75 3.25
CA VAL A 10 16.07 3.98 2.21
C VAL A 10 16.28 2.49 2.46
N PHE A 11 15.17 1.78 2.65
CA PHE A 11 15.15 0.32 2.62
C PHE A 11 14.63 -0.15 1.26
N ASP A 12 15.49 -0.82 0.49
CA ASP A 12 15.18 -1.36 -0.83
C ASP A 12 15.28 -2.90 -0.85
N GLY A 13 15.13 -3.49 -2.04
CA GLY A 13 15.22 -4.94 -2.20
C GLY A 13 13.96 -5.70 -1.78
N VAL A 14 12.81 -5.02 -1.69
CA VAL A 14 11.51 -5.68 -1.55
C VAL A 14 11.17 -6.41 -2.84
N GLU A 15 10.88 -7.70 -2.73
CA GLU A 15 10.55 -8.55 -3.88
C GLU A 15 9.09 -8.37 -4.36
N GLU A 16 8.73 -9.01 -5.47
CA GLU A 16 7.36 -8.94 -6.02
C GLU A 16 6.29 -9.48 -5.06
N ASP A 17 6.62 -10.51 -4.28
CA ASP A 17 5.81 -11.03 -3.18
C ASP A 17 6.32 -10.50 -1.83
N SER A 18 5.41 -9.96 -1.01
CA SER A 18 5.71 -9.39 0.31
C SER A 18 6.17 -10.47 1.29
N SER A 19 7.46 -10.83 1.26
CA SER A 19 7.95 -11.93 2.07
C SER A 19 8.07 -11.54 3.55
N ALA A 20 7.73 -12.49 4.44
CA ALA A 20 7.92 -12.29 5.87
C ALA A 20 9.39 -12.03 6.23
N ALA A 21 10.32 -12.72 5.56
CA ALA A 21 11.74 -12.56 5.79
C ALA A 21 12.24 -11.14 5.47
N THR A 22 11.80 -10.56 4.35
CA THR A 22 12.18 -9.20 3.96
C THR A 22 11.56 -8.17 4.89
N SER A 23 10.31 -8.38 5.31
CA SER A 23 9.66 -7.54 6.32
C SER A 23 10.47 -7.46 7.61
N PHE A 24 10.94 -8.60 8.15
CA PHE A 24 11.74 -8.59 9.39
C PHE A 24 13.13 -7.94 9.24
N LYS A 25 13.77 -8.04 8.07
CA LYS A 25 14.99 -7.26 7.79
C LYS A 25 14.72 -5.76 7.81
N GLY A 26 13.61 -5.36 7.21
CA GLY A 26 13.15 -3.98 7.21
C GLY A 26 12.86 -3.44 8.60
N VAL A 27 12.27 -4.25 9.47
CA VAL A 27 12.04 -3.90 10.89
C VAL A 27 13.35 -3.62 11.62
N ALA A 28 14.40 -4.41 11.36
CA ALA A 28 15.71 -4.18 11.96
C ALA A 28 16.29 -2.82 11.54
N ALA A 29 16.20 -2.49 10.25
CA ALA A 29 16.61 -1.18 9.74
C ALA A 29 15.79 -0.03 10.36
N MET A 30 14.47 -0.18 10.48
CA MET A 30 13.63 0.81 11.16
C MET A 30 14.01 0.97 12.64
N ARG A 31 14.38 -0.09 13.35
CA ARG A 31 14.79 0.00 14.76
C ARG A 31 16.11 0.73 14.95
N GLU A 32 17.03 0.60 13.99
CA GLU A 32 18.29 1.34 13.99
C GLU A 32 18.09 2.82 13.64
N PHE A 33 17.29 3.10 12.61
CA PHE A 33 17.02 4.46 12.14
C PHE A 33 16.06 5.24 13.05
N GLN A 34 15.14 4.55 13.73
CA GLN A 34 14.08 5.11 14.58
C GLN A 34 13.19 6.15 13.88
N PRO A 35 12.52 5.80 12.76
CA PRO A 35 11.68 6.75 12.03
C PRO A 35 10.47 7.18 12.86
N ASP A 36 10.09 8.45 12.71
CA ASP A 36 8.78 9.02 13.09
C ASP A 36 7.79 9.03 11.90
N TRP A 37 8.30 8.88 10.67
CA TRP A 37 7.52 8.68 9.47
C TRP A 37 8.07 7.54 8.63
N ILE A 38 7.15 6.72 8.11
CA ILE A 38 7.43 5.63 7.18
C ILE A 38 6.71 5.94 5.87
N ILE A 39 7.42 5.79 4.76
CA ILE A 39 6.88 6.01 3.42
C ILE A 39 6.90 4.68 2.65
N GLY A 40 5.73 4.11 2.41
CA GLY A 40 5.57 3.00 1.48
C GLY A 40 5.50 3.51 0.05
N LEU A 41 6.62 3.45 -0.67
CA LEU A 41 6.73 3.83 -2.08
C LEU A 41 6.86 2.57 -2.95
N GLY A 42 5.99 2.41 -3.94
CA GLY A 42 6.10 1.31 -4.91
C GLY A 42 4.76 0.67 -5.27
N ARG A 43 4.82 -0.61 -5.63
CA ARG A 43 3.62 -1.44 -5.91
C ARG A 43 2.96 -1.90 -4.62
N CYS A 44 1.87 -2.66 -4.75
CA CYS A 44 1.17 -3.31 -3.64
C CYS A 44 2.14 -4.05 -2.69
N SER A 45 3.11 -4.80 -3.22
CA SER A 45 4.04 -5.57 -2.39
C SER A 45 4.96 -4.71 -1.52
N ALA A 46 5.48 -3.60 -2.06
CA ALA A 46 6.30 -2.66 -1.32
C ALA A 46 5.50 -1.98 -0.20
N ILE A 47 4.27 -1.57 -0.50
CA ILE A 47 3.38 -0.93 0.48
C ILE A 47 2.99 -1.93 1.58
N ASP A 48 2.61 -3.15 1.21
CA ASP A 48 2.24 -4.20 2.16
C ASP A 48 3.42 -4.58 3.06
N THR A 49 4.60 -4.76 2.48
CA THR A 49 5.83 -4.99 3.26
C THR A 49 6.09 -3.84 4.24
N GLY A 50 5.91 -2.59 3.79
CA GLY A 50 6.00 -1.41 4.67
C GLY A 50 4.99 -1.41 5.82
N LYS A 51 3.75 -1.83 5.58
CA LYS A 51 2.71 -1.98 6.61
C LYS A 51 3.08 -3.05 7.64
N ILE A 52 3.63 -4.18 7.18
CA ILE A 52 4.11 -5.24 8.08
C ILE A 52 5.28 -4.73 8.92
N MET A 53 6.26 -4.08 8.29
CA MET A 53 7.39 -3.47 8.98
C MET A 53 6.91 -2.50 10.05
N TRP A 54 5.90 -1.69 9.74
CA TRP A 54 5.31 -0.74 10.67
C TRP A 54 4.69 -1.41 11.91
N ILE A 55 3.92 -2.49 11.73
CA ILE A 55 3.35 -3.26 12.86
C ILE A 55 4.45 -3.71 13.82
N PHE A 56 5.49 -4.36 13.30
CA PHE A 56 6.57 -4.95 14.11
C PHE A 56 7.60 -3.93 14.63
N TYR A 57 7.59 -2.72 14.06
CA TYR A 57 8.32 -1.58 14.61
C TYR A 57 7.59 -0.98 15.83
N GLU A 58 6.27 -0.78 15.73
CA GLU A 58 5.42 -0.33 16.83
C GLU A 58 5.38 -1.36 17.96
N HIS A 59 5.09 -2.62 17.61
CA HIS A 59 4.86 -3.73 18.54
C HIS A 59 5.83 -4.90 18.26
N PRO A 60 7.07 -4.84 18.78
CA PRO A 60 8.11 -5.82 18.47
C PRO A 60 7.81 -7.23 19.00
N ASP A 61 6.98 -7.34 20.04
CA ASP A 61 6.63 -8.59 20.72
C ASP A 61 5.31 -9.20 20.22
N THR A 62 4.69 -8.61 19.20
CA THR A 62 3.46 -9.15 18.61
C THR A 62 3.72 -10.49 17.96
N ASP A 63 2.87 -11.47 18.29
CA ASP A 63 2.91 -12.78 17.65
C ASP A 63 2.28 -12.71 16.25
N PHE A 64 2.97 -13.28 15.26
CA PHE A 64 2.53 -13.27 13.87
C PHE A 64 1.18 -13.97 13.70
N ASP A 65 0.98 -15.10 14.36
CA ASP A 65 -0.25 -15.88 14.23
C ASP A 65 -1.48 -15.11 14.78
N SER A 66 -1.27 -14.25 15.77
CA SER A 66 -2.31 -13.36 16.29
C SER A 66 -2.79 -12.34 15.24
N LEU A 67 -1.92 -11.90 14.33
CA LEU A 67 -2.24 -10.92 13.30
C LEU A 67 -3.08 -11.49 12.15
N ILE A 68 -3.02 -12.81 11.93
CA ILE A 68 -3.84 -13.51 10.94
C ILE A 68 -5.32 -13.40 11.30
N LYS A 69 -5.64 -13.28 12.59
CA LYS A 69 -7.01 -13.05 13.04
C LYS A 69 -7.45 -11.62 12.65
N PRO A 70 -8.54 -11.46 11.89
CA PRO A 70 -9.02 -10.15 11.48
C PRO A 70 -9.18 -9.17 12.65
N PHE A 71 -8.78 -7.92 12.43
CA PHE A 71 -8.88 -6.79 13.38
C PHE A 71 -8.12 -7.00 14.69
N SER A 72 -7.08 -7.83 14.68
CA SER A 72 -6.25 -8.11 15.87
C SER A 72 -4.94 -7.31 15.90
N VAL A 73 -4.68 -6.48 14.89
CA VAL A 73 -3.53 -5.56 14.89
C VAL A 73 -3.71 -4.54 16.03
N PRO A 74 -2.74 -4.39 16.94
CA PRO A 74 -2.82 -3.39 18.00
C PRO A 74 -2.79 -1.96 17.44
N ALA A 75 -3.21 -0.99 18.26
CA ALA A 75 -3.21 0.42 17.85
C ALA A 75 -1.82 0.86 17.35
N LEU A 76 -1.75 1.42 16.15
CA LEU A 76 -0.53 1.94 15.54
C LEU A 76 -0.45 3.47 15.70
N ARG A 77 0.62 4.09 15.18
CA ARG A 77 0.87 5.55 15.23
C ARG A 77 1.35 6.07 16.58
N ASN A 78 1.92 5.22 17.44
CA ASN A 78 2.53 5.66 18.69
C ASN A 78 4.00 6.07 18.49
N LYS A 79 4.72 5.34 17.64
CA LYS A 79 6.13 5.62 17.29
C LYS A 79 6.27 6.28 15.93
N ALA A 80 5.52 5.82 14.92
CA ALA A 80 5.65 6.31 13.55
C ALA A 80 4.31 6.44 12.83
N LYS A 81 4.22 7.38 11.91
CA LYS A 81 3.10 7.53 10.97
C LYS A 81 3.44 6.91 9.62
N PHE A 82 2.41 6.49 8.88
CA PHE A 82 2.59 5.81 7.60
C PHE A 82 1.96 6.62 6.45
N ILE A 83 2.75 6.88 5.42
CA ILE A 83 2.36 7.50 4.15
C ILE A 83 2.52 6.47 3.03
N THR A 84 1.60 6.47 2.08
CA THR A 84 1.69 5.66 0.87
C THR A 84 1.87 6.52 -0.36
N ILE A 85 2.76 6.08 -1.25
CA ILE A 85 2.99 6.68 -2.56
C ILE A 85 2.96 5.52 -3.58
N PRO A 86 1.78 5.14 -4.10
CA PRO A 86 1.70 4.09 -5.09
C PRO A 86 2.41 4.48 -6.38
N SER A 87 3.22 3.57 -6.91
CA SER A 87 3.89 3.73 -8.20
C SER A 87 3.10 3.12 -9.36
N THR A 88 2.12 2.27 -9.07
CA THR A 88 1.22 1.64 -10.05
C THR A 88 -0.22 1.99 -9.73
N SER A 89 -1.09 1.98 -10.76
CA SER A 89 -2.53 2.20 -10.62
C SER A 89 -3.30 0.92 -10.29
N GLU A 90 -2.63 -0.04 -9.63
CA GLU A 90 -3.19 -1.31 -9.17
C GLU A 90 -4.00 -1.07 -7.88
N ILE A 91 -4.81 -2.09 -7.51
CA ILE A 91 -5.55 -2.31 -6.26
C ILE A 91 -5.22 -1.30 -5.15
N ARG A 92 -6.27 -0.71 -4.57
CA ARG A 92 -6.29 0.40 -3.59
C ARG A 92 -5.56 0.16 -2.27
N THR A 93 -4.52 -0.67 -2.23
CA THR A 93 -3.67 -0.97 -1.09
C THR A 93 -3.18 0.29 -0.37
N GLU A 94 -3.01 1.40 -1.07
CA GLU A 94 -2.66 2.68 -0.48
C GLU A 94 -3.75 3.27 0.43
N THR A 95 -5.03 2.89 0.25
CA THR A 95 -6.18 3.33 1.05
C THR A 95 -6.93 2.19 1.77
N VAL A 96 -6.56 0.92 1.52
CA VAL A 96 -7.23 -0.26 2.08
C VAL A 96 -6.54 -0.74 3.36
N SER A 97 -7.36 -1.14 4.32
CA SER A 97 -7.00 -1.71 5.63
C SER A 97 -6.49 -3.16 5.58
N LEU A 98 -5.80 -3.54 4.50
CA LEU A 98 -5.31 -4.89 4.22
C LEU A 98 -3.81 -4.83 3.91
N ALA A 99 -3.07 -5.83 4.37
CA ALA A 99 -1.74 -6.17 3.88
C ALA A 99 -1.66 -7.68 3.66
N ILE A 100 -0.99 -8.12 2.59
CA ILE A 100 -0.71 -9.53 2.35
C ILE A 100 0.75 -9.80 2.65
N ILE A 101 1.02 -10.86 3.39
CA ILE A 101 2.37 -11.35 3.66
C ILE A 101 2.50 -12.80 3.20
N THR A 102 3.57 -13.10 2.48
CA THR A 102 3.83 -14.41 1.89
C THR A 102 4.86 -15.17 2.72
N ASP A 103 4.48 -16.34 3.24
CA ASP A 103 5.42 -17.31 3.78
C ASP A 103 5.89 -18.22 2.64
N ARG A 104 7.05 -17.91 2.07
CA ARG A 104 7.66 -18.67 0.97
C ARG A 104 8.01 -20.11 1.34
N LYS A 105 8.25 -20.42 2.62
CA LYS A 105 8.56 -21.81 3.04
C LYS A 105 7.31 -22.68 2.99
N LYS A 106 6.16 -22.11 3.33
CA LYS A 106 4.86 -22.80 3.30
C LYS A 106 4.12 -22.60 1.98
N THR A 107 4.55 -21.64 1.15
CA THR A 107 3.86 -21.21 -0.08
C THR A 107 2.45 -20.69 0.20
N VAL A 108 2.28 -20.03 1.36
CA VAL A 108 0.98 -19.54 1.84
C VAL A 108 1.01 -18.02 1.94
N ASN A 109 -0.08 -17.40 1.48
CA ASN A 109 -0.34 -15.97 1.66
C ASN A 109 -1.27 -15.77 2.85
N TYR A 110 -0.83 -14.95 3.80
CA TYR A 110 -1.59 -14.59 4.99
C TYR A 110 -2.14 -13.16 4.82
N PRO A 111 -3.47 -12.98 4.71
CA PRO A 111 -4.07 -11.66 4.70
C PRO A 111 -4.16 -11.11 6.14
N ILE A 112 -3.63 -9.90 6.36
CA ILE A 112 -3.75 -9.17 7.62
C ILE A 112 -4.73 -8.02 7.41
N LEU A 113 -5.90 -8.11 8.03
CA LEU A 113 -6.96 -7.12 7.92
C LEU A 113 -7.08 -6.33 9.23
N SER A 114 -6.89 -5.02 9.18
CA SER A 114 -7.16 -4.12 10.31
C SER A 114 -7.25 -2.67 9.87
N TYR A 115 -8.20 -1.92 10.44
CA TYR A 115 -8.32 -0.48 10.21
C TYR A 115 -7.05 0.30 10.57
N GLU A 116 -6.26 -0.23 11.50
CA GLU A 116 -4.97 0.34 11.89
C GLU A 116 -3.98 0.44 10.73
N LEU A 117 -4.06 -0.45 9.74
CA LEU A 117 -3.18 -0.49 8.57
C LEU A 117 -3.47 0.59 7.53
N THR A 118 -4.57 1.33 7.69
CA THR A 118 -4.94 2.40 6.75
C THR A 118 -3.91 3.52 6.81
N SER A 119 -3.37 3.94 5.66
CA SER A 119 -2.42 5.05 5.62
C SER A 119 -3.06 6.34 6.17
N GLY A 120 -2.26 7.18 6.83
CA GLY A 120 -2.75 8.50 7.26
C GLY A 120 -2.85 9.47 6.09
N ILE A 121 -1.96 9.32 5.11
CA ILE A 121 -1.87 10.13 3.89
C ILE A 121 -1.52 9.18 2.74
N SER A 122 -2.22 9.32 1.62
CA SER A 122 -1.88 8.67 0.36
C SER A 122 -1.64 9.74 -0.72
N ILE A 123 -0.48 9.69 -1.37
CA ILE A 123 -0.09 10.64 -2.42
C ILE A 123 -0.17 9.92 -3.77
N ILE A 124 -1.18 10.25 -4.56
CA ILE A 124 -1.40 9.66 -5.87
C ILE A 124 -0.94 10.65 -6.94
N ASP A 125 0.21 10.39 -7.56
CA ASP A 125 0.73 11.18 -8.68
C ASP A 125 0.83 10.33 -9.95
N GLY A 126 -0.05 10.63 -10.91
CA GLY A 126 -0.09 9.94 -12.21
C GLY A 126 1.19 10.07 -13.04
N LYS A 127 2.11 10.98 -12.70
CA LYS A 127 3.43 11.05 -13.34
C LYS A 127 4.33 9.89 -12.96
N ILE A 128 4.20 9.36 -11.73
CA ILE A 128 5.03 8.25 -11.23
C ILE A 128 4.78 6.98 -12.04
N SER A 129 3.54 6.78 -12.52
CA SER A 129 3.14 5.61 -13.29
C SER A 129 3.42 5.70 -14.80
N THR A 130 3.94 6.83 -15.30
CA THR A 130 4.14 7.03 -16.75
C THR A 130 5.24 6.16 -17.36
N SER A 131 6.18 5.65 -16.56
CA SER A 131 7.29 4.82 -17.02
C SER A 131 7.00 3.31 -16.96
N ILE A 132 5.78 2.91 -16.62
CA ILE A 132 5.39 1.49 -16.52
C ILE A 132 5.30 0.87 -17.94
N PRO A 133 5.83 -0.34 -18.16
CA PRO A 133 5.66 -1.05 -19.43
C PRO A 133 4.19 -1.31 -19.77
N THR A 134 3.82 -1.18 -21.05
CA THR A 134 2.43 -1.32 -21.52
C THR A 134 1.74 -2.60 -21.07
N HIS A 135 2.44 -3.74 -21.07
CA HIS A 135 1.86 -5.02 -20.63
C HIS A 135 1.51 -5.03 -19.14
N VAL A 136 2.31 -4.37 -18.29
CA VAL A 136 2.01 -4.20 -16.86
C VAL A 136 0.82 -3.26 -16.72
N THR A 137 0.81 -2.12 -17.43
CA THR A 137 -0.32 -1.18 -17.42
C THR A 137 -1.64 -1.84 -17.80
N SER A 138 -1.66 -2.71 -18.81
CA SER A 138 -2.87 -3.45 -19.22
C SER A 138 -3.35 -4.41 -18.15
N ASN A 139 -2.45 -5.18 -17.52
CA ASN A 139 -2.82 -6.10 -16.44
C ASN A 139 -3.37 -5.33 -15.23
N THR A 140 -2.67 -4.27 -14.82
CA THR A 140 -3.08 -3.37 -13.75
C THR A 140 -4.48 -2.77 -14.00
N ALA A 141 -4.78 -2.33 -15.23
CA ALA A 141 -6.09 -1.76 -15.56
C ALA A 141 -7.22 -2.80 -15.44
N LEU A 142 -6.95 -4.05 -15.87
CA LEU A 142 -7.90 -5.15 -15.73
C LEU A 142 -8.14 -5.51 -14.26
N ASP A 143 -7.08 -5.61 -13.46
CA ASP A 143 -7.18 -5.90 -12.02
C ASP A 143 -8.02 -4.84 -11.30
N THR A 144 -7.83 -3.55 -11.65
CA THR A 144 -8.62 -2.45 -11.10
C THR A 144 -10.10 -2.56 -11.48
N LEU A 145 -10.42 -2.92 -12.74
CA LEU A 145 -11.80 -3.15 -13.17
C LEU A 145 -12.45 -4.33 -12.42
N ILE A 146 -11.71 -5.43 -12.25
CA ILE A 146 -12.17 -6.60 -11.50
C ILE A 146 -12.45 -6.19 -10.05
N ASP A 147 -11.50 -5.56 -9.37
CA ASP A 147 -11.64 -5.11 -7.98
C ASP A 147 -12.85 -4.18 -7.79
N LEU A 148 -13.11 -3.26 -8.72
CA LEU A 148 -14.31 -2.42 -8.71
C LEU A 148 -15.62 -3.24 -8.77
N SER A 149 -15.63 -4.31 -9.57
CA SER A 149 -16.81 -5.14 -9.81
C SER A 149 -17.03 -6.25 -8.77
N THR A 150 -15.96 -6.74 -8.14
CA THR A 150 -15.99 -7.88 -7.21
C THR A 150 -15.64 -7.52 -5.77
N GLY A 151 -14.97 -6.38 -5.56
CA GLY A 151 -14.24 -6.08 -4.33
C GLY A 151 -15.09 -5.60 -3.16
N PHE A 152 -14.46 -5.60 -1.98
CA PHE A 152 -14.92 -5.17 -0.65
C PHE A 152 -15.28 -3.66 -0.58
N ASN A 153 -15.98 -3.16 -1.58
CA ASN A 153 -16.45 -1.79 -1.69
C ASN A 153 -17.80 -1.71 -0.99
N ALA A 154 -17.95 -0.83 0.01
CA ALA A 154 -19.24 -0.61 0.66
C ALA A 154 -20.30 -0.02 -0.30
N ARG A 155 -19.90 0.40 -1.50
CA ARG A 155 -20.75 0.92 -2.56
C ARG A 155 -20.85 -0.08 -3.70
N ILE A 156 -22.08 -0.47 -4.03
CA ILE A 156 -22.38 -1.19 -5.26
C ILE A 156 -22.22 -0.19 -6.41
N PRO A 157 -21.24 -0.36 -7.32
CA PRO A 157 -21.08 0.57 -8.44
C PRO A 157 -22.27 0.47 -9.38
N THR A 158 -22.74 1.61 -9.90
CA THR A 158 -23.77 1.62 -10.94
C THR A 158 -23.14 1.22 -12.27
N LEU A 159 -23.97 0.71 -13.19
CA LEU A 159 -23.52 0.40 -14.55
C LEU A 159 -22.92 1.64 -15.25
N GLU A 160 -23.46 2.82 -14.99
CA GLU A 160 -22.97 4.06 -15.59
C GLU A 160 -21.58 4.42 -15.07
N TYR A 161 -21.34 4.29 -13.76
CA TYR A 161 -20.02 4.51 -13.16
C TYR A 161 -18.96 3.53 -13.71
N LEU A 162 -19.33 2.25 -13.91
CA LEU A 162 -18.43 1.28 -14.52
C LEU A 162 -18.10 1.61 -15.97
N LYS A 163 -19.08 2.13 -16.74
CA LYS A 163 -18.86 2.58 -18.12
C LYS A 163 -17.96 3.81 -18.19
N GLU A 164 -18.12 4.77 -17.28
CA GLU A 164 -17.25 5.95 -17.20
C GLU A 164 -15.79 5.54 -16.97
N ILE A 165 -15.56 4.63 -16.02
CA ILE A 165 -14.23 4.10 -15.74
C ILE A 165 -13.66 3.33 -16.93
N TYR A 166 -14.45 2.44 -17.54
CA TYR A 166 -14.04 1.70 -18.74
C TYR A 166 -13.66 2.66 -19.88
N ASN A 167 -14.47 3.69 -20.12
CA ASN A 167 -14.19 4.70 -21.14
C ASN A 167 -12.94 5.51 -20.81
N ALA A 168 -12.70 5.84 -19.54
CA ALA A 168 -11.46 6.49 -19.11
C ALA A 168 -10.22 5.64 -19.42
N PHE A 169 -10.27 4.33 -19.15
CA PHE A 169 -9.22 3.39 -19.52
C PHE A 169 -9.05 3.25 -21.04
N TYR A 170 -10.15 3.14 -21.79
CA TYR A 170 -10.12 2.95 -23.24
C TYR A 170 -9.63 4.19 -23.99
N GLN A 171 -10.04 5.38 -23.53
CA GLN A 171 -9.73 6.66 -24.19
C GLN A 171 -8.45 7.32 -23.64
N GLY A 172 -7.90 6.83 -22.53
CA GLY A 172 -6.73 7.41 -21.87
C GLY A 172 -6.99 8.80 -21.29
N ILE A 173 -8.23 9.12 -20.91
CA ILE A 173 -8.61 10.44 -20.40
C ILE A 173 -8.20 10.56 -18.93
N VAL A 174 -7.27 11.48 -18.65
CA VAL A 174 -6.88 11.86 -17.29
C VAL A 174 -7.87 12.92 -16.79
N TYR A 175 -8.72 12.55 -15.83
CA TYR A 175 -9.52 13.52 -15.10
C TYR A 175 -8.60 14.26 -14.11
N SER A 176 -8.42 15.56 -14.30
CA SER A 176 -7.79 16.44 -13.30
C SER A 176 -8.87 17.27 -12.63
N GLU A 177 -9.16 16.99 -11.36
CA GLU A 177 -9.85 17.94 -10.50
C GLU A 177 -8.84 18.58 -9.56
N SER A 178 -8.73 19.90 -9.63
CA SER A 178 -7.88 20.68 -8.73
C SER A 178 -8.68 21.04 -7.49
N VAL A 179 -8.85 20.12 -6.55
CA VAL A 179 -9.34 20.49 -5.22
C VAL A 179 -8.15 20.95 -4.40
N VAL A 180 -7.96 22.27 -4.33
CA VAL A 180 -7.06 22.89 -3.36
C VAL A 180 -7.74 22.75 -2.00
N LEU A 181 -7.18 21.93 -1.11
CA LEU A 181 -7.55 21.92 0.29
C LEU A 181 -7.19 23.29 0.87
N ASN A 182 -8.20 24.12 1.15
CA ASN A 182 -8.06 25.37 1.90
C ASN A 182 -7.90 25.09 3.39
#